data_AF-A0A9P6C237-F1
#
_entry.id   AF-A0A9P6C237-F1
#
_cell.length_a   1.000
_cell.length_b   1.000
_cell.length_c   1.000
_cell.angle_alpha   90.00
_cell.angle_beta   90.00
_cell.angle_gamma   90.00
#
_symmetry.space_group_name_H-M   'P 1'
#
loop_
_entity.id
_entity.type
_entity.pdbx_description
1 polymer ?
#
loop_
_entity_poly.entity_id
_entity_poly.type
_entity_poly.pdbx_seq_one_letter_code
_entity_poly.pdbx_strand_id
1 'polypeptide(L)'
;MNDLLRILTHEKRETTANHRKKNNKQGSGKIYTDRGCRNNGSHQAKASSGIFFGRNDPRNLAVRVPGKEQSNQTGEIYAIIKAAEKMDQEMNLEIISDSLYTIKGLTTNLERWEDHGWIRIKNREWFQEAVAGLRTREGNTTITWTKGHANNEGNEGADNLATAALDKPEVNHVQNNPPGRVTGAKLSKISQVLIYKALLEEDPSPETQKAEANITRIIDDMMSEWKIAPTPEQIWTNLKRNRNIYRTQREFLFKTIKGIQKVGSFWTKIPNYEERANCSNCGQTDSMEHILTECRIPGQEAWNLIGELRNRKYSGWTKPTFGCIMGCTSQRYNDEDTEENPPIKAKQDSTKS
;
A
#
# COMPACT_ATOMS: atom_id res chain seq x y z
N MET A 1 -33.33 8.60 -16.85
CA MET A 1 -33.02 7.46 -17.74
C MET A 1 -31.70 7.73 -18.49
N ASN A 2 -30.63 8.12 -17.79
CA ASN A 2 -29.35 8.50 -18.41
C ASN A 2 -28.19 7.74 -17.74
N ASP A 3 -27.33 7.14 -18.55
CA ASP A 3 -26.08 6.43 -18.25
C ASP A 3 -26.13 5.06 -17.55
N LEU A 4 -26.87 4.12 -18.17
CA LEU A 4 -26.74 2.69 -17.86
C LEU A 4 -25.49 2.03 -18.48
N LEU A 5 -24.74 2.64 -19.40
CA LEU A 5 -23.55 1.99 -19.98
C LEU A 5 -22.30 2.19 -19.12
N ARG A 6 -21.94 1.16 -18.35
CA ARG A 6 -20.67 1.07 -17.62
C ARG A 6 -19.85 -0.10 -18.14
N ILE A 7 -18.53 0.07 -18.21
CA ILE A 7 -17.56 -0.96 -18.60
C ILE A 7 -16.73 -1.38 -17.39
N LEU A 8 -16.00 -2.50 -17.46
CA LEU A 8 -15.19 -3.02 -16.33
C LEU A 8 -16.05 -3.38 -15.11
N THR A 9 -17.23 -3.98 -15.36
CA THR A 9 -18.13 -4.48 -14.31
C THR A 9 -17.85 -5.96 -14.07
N HIS A 10 -17.40 -6.34 -12.88
CA HIS A 10 -17.06 -7.73 -12.57
C HIS A 10 -18.26 -8.65 -12.27
N GLU A 11 -19.51 -8.17 -12.24
CA GLU A 11 -20.70 -9.00 -11.99
C GLU A 11 -21.99 -8.35 -12.50
N LYS A 12 -23.01 -9.17 -12.80
CA LYS A 12 -24.32 -8.77 -13.34
C LYS A 12 -25.06 -7.86 -12.36
N ARG A 13 -25.64 -6.79 -12.91
CA ARG A 13 -26.58 -5.91 -12.21
C ARG A 13 -27.81 -6.68 -11.74
N GLU A 14 -28.03 -6.74 -10.44
CA GLU A 14 -29.40 -6.72 -9.90
C GLU A 14 -29.78 -5.26 -9.64
N THR A 15 -30.41 -4.64 -10.63
CA THR A 15 -31.07 -3.35 -10.45
C THR A 15 -32.39 -3.56 -9.76
N THR A 16 -32.44 -3.42 -8.44
CA THR A 16 -33.68 -3.08 -7.76
C THR A 16 -33.72 -1.58 -7.53
N ALA A 17 -34.35 -0.89 -8.48
CA ALA A 17 -34.78 0.49 -8.29
C ALA A 17 -35.99 0.46 -7.34
N ASN A 18 -35.77 0.67 -6.05
CA ASN A 18 -36.88 0.90 -5.12
C ASN A 18 -37.16 2.40 -4.99
N HIS A 19 -38.37 2.77 -5.38
CA HIS A 19 -39.00 4.04 -5.08
C HIS A 19 -39.06 4.22 -3.55
N ARG A 20 -38.39 5.26 -3.04
CA ARG A 20 -38.34 5.59 -1.60
C ARG A 20 -39.58 6.38 -1.17
N LYS A 21 -40.33 5.87 -0.20
CA LYS A 21 -41.18 6.68 0.69
C LYS A 21 -40.33 7.12 1.89
N LYS A 22 -40.23 8.44 2.12
CA LYS A 22 -39.56 9.02 3.29
C LYS A 22 -40.49 8.91 4.49
N ASN A 23 -40.21 8.03 5.44
CA ASN A 23 -40.75 8.13 6.79
C ASN A 23 -39.65 8.61 7.73
N ASN A 24 -39.81 9.82 8.26
CA ASN A 24 -38.79 10.53 9.02
C ASN A 24 -39.08 10.29 10.52
N LYS A 25 -38.54 9.22 11.11
CA LYS A 25 -38.50 9.12 12.59
C LYS A 25 -37.54 10.21 13.11
N GLN A 26 -38.00 10.98 14.10
CA GLN A 26 -37.34 12.20 14.62
C GLN A 26 -36.09 11.96 15.52
N GLY A 27 -35.30 10.93 15.24
CA GLY A 27 -34.08 10.65 15.98
C GLY A 27 -32.83 11.03 15.20
N SER A 28 -31.90 11.78 15.81
CA SER A 28 -30.55 12.03 15.28
C SER A 28 -29.49 11.50 16.24
N GLY A 29 -28.61 10.62 15.77
CA GLY A 29 -27.46 10.13 16.53
C GLY A 29 -26.16 10.76 16.05
N LYS A 30 -25.37 11.32 16.98
CA LYS A 30 -23.99 11.74 16.72
C LYS A 30 -23.03 10.61 17.08
N ILE A 31 -22.14 10.27 16.17
CA ILE A 31 -21.14 9.22 16.35
C ILE A 31 -19.77 9.80 16.02
N TYR A 32 -18.81 9.59 16.89
CA TYR A 32 -17.41 9.93 16.65
C TYR A 32 -16.67 8.69 16.17
N THR A 33 -15.85 8.86 15.14
CA THR A 33 -15.03 7.79 14.57
C THR A 33 -13.58 8.21 14.52
N ASP A 34 -12.69 7.30 14.88
CA ASP A 34 -11.24 7.47 14.79
C ASP A 34 -10.60 6.12 14.46
N ARG A 35 -9.30 6.13 14.19
CA ARG A 35 -8.49 4.97 13.82
C ARG A 35 -7.29 4.80 14.73
N GLY A 36 -6.82 3.56 14.85
CA GLY A 36 -5.46 3.24 15.29
C GLY A 36 -4.67 2.63 14.14
N CYS A 37 -3.36 2.88 14.06
CA CYS A 37 -2.49 2.04 13.23
C CYS A 37 -1.08 1.93 13.81
N ARG A 38 -0.64 0.70 14.09
CA ARG A 38 0.76 0.40 14.43
C ARG A 38 1.54 0.10 13.15
N ASN A 39 2.78 0.59 13.05
CA ASN A 39 3.65 0.40 11.88
C ASN A 39 3.03 0.89 10.56
N ASN A 40 2.28 1.99 10.59
CA ASN A 40 1.63 2.53 9.39
C ASN A 40 2.64 2.78 8.26
N GLY A 41 2.30 2.33 7.05
CA GLY A 41 3.19 2.47 5.88
C GLY A 41 4.32 1.44 5.81
N SER A 42 4.20 0.32 6.54
CA SER A 42 5.05 -0.87 6.42
C SER A 42 4.22 -2.11 6.09
N HIS A 43 4.87 -3.21 5.71
CA HIS A 43 4.18 -4.50 5.50
C HIS A 43 3.63 -5.11 6.81
N GLN A 44 4.11 -4.64 7.96
CA GLN A 44 3.65 -5.07 9.28
C GLN A 44 2.59 -4.13 9.86
N ALA A 45 2.01 -3.27 9.04
CA ALA A 45 0.99 -2.33 9.46
C ALA A 45 -0.19 -3.08 10.07
N LYS A 46 -0.74 -2.51 11.14
CA LYS A 46 -1.89 -3.04 11.85
C LYS A 46 -2.86 -1.90 12.14
N ALA A 47 -3.97 -1.80 11.41
CA ALA A 47 -5.02 -0.79 11.57
C ALA A 47 -6.24 -1.23 12.39
N SER A 48 -6.84 -0.34 13.16
CA SER A 48 -8.03 -0.54 13.98
C SER A 48 -8.96 0.66 13.86
N SER A 49 -10.20 0.49 14.32
CA SER A 49 -11.24 1.50 14.27
C SER A 49 -11.94 1.62 15.63
N GLY A 50 -12.21 2.85 16.03
CA GLY A 50 -13.00 3.20 17.20
C GLY A 50 -14.28 3.91 16.77
N ILE A 51 -15.41 3.49 17.33
CA ILE A 51 -16.74 4.04 17.06
C ILE A 51 -17.36 4.38 18.41
N PHE A 52 -17.55 5.67 18.68
CA PHE A 52 -17.95 6.20 19.97
C PHE A 52 -19.29 6.96 19.87
N PHE A 53 -20.29 6.44 20.57
CA PHE A 53 -21.63 7.02 20.70
C PHE A 53 -21.77 7.92 21.95
N GLY A 54 -20.91 7.71 22.95
CA GLY A 54 -20.96 8.42 24.22
C GLY A 54 -20.42 7.58 25.36
N ARG A 55 -20.20 8.20 26.53
CA ARG A 55 -19.67 7.51 27.71
C ARG A 55 -20.63 6.40 28.16
N ASN A 56 -20.08 5.21 28.39
CA ASN A 56 -20.83 4.00 28.78
C ASN A 56 -21.95 3.56 27.82
N ASP A 57 -21.97 4.05 26.57
CA ASP A 57 -22.94 3.59 25.59
C ASP A 57 -22.60 2.15 25.13
N PRO A 58 -23.53 1.19 25.21
CA PRO A 58 -23.27 -0.20 24.84
C PRO A 58 -23.00 -0.41 23.35
N ARG A 59 -23.28 0.59 22.50
CA ARG A 59 -23.00 0.55 21.06
C ARG A 59 -21.56 0.93 20.72
N ASN A 60 -20.80 1.46 21.68
CA ASN A 60 -19.38 1.75 21.50
C ASN A 60 -18.63 0.51 21.01
N LEU A 61 -17.81 0.67 19.97
CA LEU A 61 -17.13 -0.44 19.32
C LEU A 61 -15.65 -0.12 19.11
N ALA A 62 -14.82 -1.05 19.54
CA ALA A 62 -13.37 -1.08 19.32
C ALA A 62 -13.04 -2.34 18.52
N VAL A 63 -12.66 -2.18 17.25
CA VAL A 63 -12.52 -3.29 16.30
C VAL A 63 -11.20 -3.25 15.52
N ARG A 64 -10.60 -4.42 15.32
CA ARG A 64 -9.43 -4.62 14.46
C ARG A 64 -9.86 -4.57 12.99
N VAL A 65 -9.18 -3.80 12.15
CA VAL A 65 -9.47 -3.79 10.70
C VAL A 65 -9.06 -5.14 10.11
N PRO A 66 -9.94 -5.80 9.36
CA PRO A 66 -9.68 -7.11 8.80
C PRO A 66 -8.98 -7.03 7.43
N GLY A 67 -8.36 -8.13 7.01
CA GLY A 67 -7.79 -8.26 5.66
C GLY A 67 -6.39 -7.65 5.50
N LYS A 68 -5.88 -7.68 4.27
CA LYS A 68 -4.47 -7.34 3.99
C LYS A 68 -4.16 -5.85 3.95
N GLU A 69 -5.14 -5.00 3.63
CA GLU A 69 -4.95 -3.56 3.47
C GLU A 69 -4.91 -2.84 4.83
N GLN A 70 -3.77 -2.85 5.49
CA GLN A 70 -3.62 -2.25 6.81
C GLN A 70 -2.99 -0.86 6.71
N SER A 71 -3.79 0.18 6.96
CA SER A 71 -3.30 1.56 6.98
C SER A 71 -4.14 2.45 7.87
N ASN A 72 -3.58 3.62 8.19
CA ASN A 72 -4.32 4.69 8.83
C ASN A 72 -5.65 5.01 8.13
N GLN A 73 -5.63 5.11 6.80
CA GLN A 73 -6.80 5.44 6.00
C GLN A 73 -7.83 4.30 6.00
N THR A 74 -7.38 3.05 6.02
CA THR A 74 -8.29 1.89 6.08
C THR A 74 -9.09 1.90 7.38
N GLY A 75 -8.43 2.19 8.52
CA GLY A 75 -9.10 2.29 9.82
C GLY A 75 -10.21 3.35 9.84
N GLU A 76 -9.98 4.49 9.22
CA GLU A 76 -10.98 5.56 9.10
C GLU A 76 -12.20 5.14 8.29
N ILE A 77 -11.97 4.54 7.12
CA ILE A 77 -13.07 4.11 6.23
C ILE A 77 -13.86 3.00 6.91
N TYR A 78 -13.18 2.05 7.55
CA TYR A 78 -13.83 0.95 8.25
C TYR A 78 -14.61 1.41 9.49
N ALA A 79 -14.16 2.47 10.18
CA ALA A 79 -14.92 3.08 11.26
C ALA A 79 -16.28 3.61 10.78
N ILE A 80 -16.32 4.23 9.60
CA ILE A 80 -17.57 4.71 8.97
C ILE A 80 -18.50 3.55 8.60
N ILE A 81 -17.96 2.46 8.03
CA ILE A 81 -18.75 1.25 7.74
C ILE A 81 -19.43 0.75 9.02
N LYS A 82 -18.67 0.61 10.11
CA LYS A 82 -19.22 0.13 11.38
C LYS A 82 -20.16 1.11 12.06
N ALA A 83 -19.94 2.42 11.93
CA ALA A 83 -20.88 3.43 12.40
C ALA A 83 -22.23 3.31 11.67
N ALA A 84 -22.21 3.13 10.34
CA ALA A 84 -23.42 2.99 9.53
C ALA A 84 -24.18 1.68 9.83
N GLU A 85 -23.47 0.59 10.11
CA GLU A 85 -24.04 -0.71 10.53
C GLU A 85 -24.65 -0.67 11.94
N LYS A 86 -24.01 0.04 12.88
CA LYS A 86 -24.45 0.09 14.29
C LYS A 86 -25.62 1.02 14.54
N MET A 87 -25.78 2.06 13.72
CA MET A 87 -26.88 3.00 13.86
C MET A 87 -28.17 2.43 13.26
N ASP A 88 -29.31 2.66 13.95
CA ASP A 88 -30.64 2.32 13.43
C ASP A 88 -30.82 2.89 12.00
N GLN A 89 -31.35 2.07 11.09
CA GLN A 89 -31.43 2.39 9.66
C GLN A 89 -32.38 3.56 9.36
N GLU A 90 -33.40 3.79 10.20
CA GLU A 90 -34.41 4.85 10.01
C GLU A 90 -33.98 6.19 10.61
N MET A 91 -33.04 6.18 11.54
CA MET A 91 -32.59 7.39 12.23
C MET A 91 -31.58 8.19 11.40
N ASN A 92 -31.62 9.52 11.55
CA ASN A 92 -30.59 10.38 10.99
C ASN A 92 -29.26 10.13 11.72
N LEU A 93 -28.18 10.06 10.95
CA LEU A 93 -26.84 9.76 11.41
C LEU A 93 -25.92 10.95 11.13
N GLU A 94 -25.28 11.49 12.16
CA GLU A 94 -24.16 12.43 12.03
C GLU A 94 -22.87 11.71 12.43
N ILE A 95 -21.96 11.51 11.47
CA ILE A 95 -20.62 10.97 11.71
C ILE A 95 -19.65 12.13 11.84
N ILE A 96 -18.89 12.16 12.92
CA ILE A 96 -17.84 13.14 13.19
C ILE A 96 -16.49 12.42 13.05
N SER A 97 -15.67 12.87 12.10
CA SER A 97 -14.36 12.27 11.79
C SER A 97 -13.34 13.37 11.50
N ASP A 98 -12.07 13.12 11.79
CA ASP A 98 -10.97 14.01 11.43
C ASP A 98 -10.29 13.65 10.08
N SER A 99 -10.67 12.51 9.49
CA SER A 99 -10.12 12.03 8.23
C SER A 99 -10.68 12.76 7.01
N LEU A 100 -10.03 13.86 6.65
CA LEU A 100 -10.35 14.60 5.42
C LEU A 100 -10.28 13.72 4.16
N TYR A 101 -9.40 12.71 4.12
CA TYR A 101 -9.34 11.79 2.98
C TYR A 101 -10.63 11.00 2.84
N THR A 102 -11.09 10.40 3.94
CA THR A 102 -12.33 9.62 3.98
C THR A 102 -13.54 10.50 3.69
N ILE A 103 -13.63 11.67 4.34
CA ILE A 103 -14.73 12.62 4.14
C ILE A 103 -14.80 13.06 2.69
N LYS A 104 -13.68 13.52 2.10
CA LYS A 104 -13.66 13.94 0.69
C LYS A 104 -14.01 12.79 -0.26
N GLY A 105 -13.56 11.57 0.05
CA GLY A 105 -13.86 10.37 -0.71
C GLY A 105 -15.34 10.03 -0.75
N LEU A 106 -16.04 10.16 0.38
CA LEU A 106 -17.48 9.89 0.50
C LEU A 106 -18.37 11.07 0.12
N THR A 107 -17.80 12.25 -0.11
CA THR A 107 -18.54 13.48 -0.45
C THR A 107 -18.07 14.03 -1.81
N THR A 108 -17.11 14.95 -1.79
CA THR A 108 -16.68 15.74 -2.95
C THR A 108 -16.11 14.93 -4.11
N ASN A 109 -15.45 13.80 -3.84
CA ASN A 109 -14.81 12.97 -4.86
C ASN A 109 -15.70 11.81 -5.32
N LEU A 110 -16.77 11.51 -4.57
CA LEU A 110 -17.53 10.27 -4.71
C LEU A 110 -18.04 10.08 -6.15
N GLU A 111 -18.76 11.07 -6.67
CA GLU A 111 -19.33 11.02 -8.02
C GLU A 111 -18.24 10.76 -9.07
N ARG A 112 -17.11 11.48 -8.96
CA ARG A 112 -15.98 11.31 -9.88
C ARG A 112 -15.37 9.92 -9.77
N TRP A 113 -15.21 9.38 -8.56
CA TRP A 113 -14.63 8.06 -8.36
C TRP A 113 -15.54 6.96 -8.91
N GLU A 114 -16.85 7.06 -8.68
CA GLU A 114 -17.83 6.14 -9.26
C GLU A 114 -17.85 6.22 -10.77
N ASP A 115 -17.79 7.42 -11.34
CA ASP A 115 -17.83 7.64 -12.78
C ASP A 115 -16.59 7.09 -13.48
N HIS A 116 -15.43 7.17 -12.83
CA HIS A 116 -14.20 6.58 -13.32
C HIS A 116 -13.98 5.13 -12.86
N GLY A 117 -14.99 4.50 -12.25
CA GLY A 117 -14.97 3.10 -11.86
C GLY A 117 -13.93 2.72 -10.83
N TRP A 118 -13.59 3.64 -9.93
CA TRP A 118 -12.70 3.38 -8.80
C TRP A 118 -11.27 2.95 -9.18
N ILE A 119 -10.88 3.18 -10.44
CA ILE A 119 -9.56 2.85 -10.98
C ILE A 119 -8.49 3.68 -10.25
N ARG A 120 -7.42 3.03 -9.78
CA ARG A 120 -6.32 3.66 -9.02
C ARG A 120 -6.71 4.43 -7.77
N ILE A 121 -7.85 4.12 -7.17
CA ILE A 121 -8.23 4.68 -5.86
C ILE A 121 -7.72 3.74 -4.76
N LYS A 122 -6.87 4.26 -3.86
CA LYS A 122 -6.39 3.49 -2.71
C LYS A 122 -7.57 3.17 -1.77
N ASN A 123 -7.62 1.94 -1.28
CA ASN A 123 -8.69 1.42 -0.41
C ASN A 123 -10.08 1.46 -1.08
N ARG A 124 -10.15 1.30 -2.42
CA ARG A 124 -11.41 1.41 -3.17
C ARG A 124 -12.50 0.46 -2.69
N GLU A 125 -12.12 -0.76 -2.32
CA GLU A 125 -13.07 -1.78 -1.86
C GLU A 125 -13.79 -1.31 -0.59
N TRP A 126 -13.04 -0.75 0.36
CA TRP A 126 -13.58 -0.17 1.59
C TRP A 126 -14.48 1.04 1.31
N PHE A 127 -14.09 1.92 0.38
CA PHE A 127 -14.96 3.03 0.00
C PHE A 127 -16.26 2.57 -0.66
N GLN A 128 -16.19 1.60 -1.57
CA GLN A 128 -17.37 1.04 -2.23
C GLN A 128 -18.33 0.42 -1.21
N GLU A 129 -17.79 -0.29 -0.22
CA GLU A 129 -18.57 -0.87 0.87
C GLU A 129 -19.21 0.21 1.75
N ALA A 130 -18.43 1.23 2.17
CA ALA A 130 -18.94 2.36 2.94
C ALA A 130 -20.08 3.09 2.21
N VAL A 131 -19.90 3.38 0.92
CA VAL A 131 -20.91 4.04 0.10
C VAL A 131 -22.18 3.22 0.01
N ALA A 132 -22.06 1.91 -0.20
CA ALA A 132 -23.23 1.06 -0.30
C ALA A 132 -23.98 0.96 1.04
N GLY A 133 -23.27 0.73 2.15
CA GLY A 133 -23.88 0.71 3.49
C GLY A 133 -24.54 2.04 3.87
N LEU A 134 -23.95 3.17 3.47
CA LEU A 134 -24.54 4.49 3.66
C LEU A 134 -25.79 4.71 2.79
N ARG A 135 -25.79 4.19 1.56
CA ARG A 135 -26.92 4.31 0.63
C ARG A 135 -28.10 3.43 1.00
N THR A 136 -27.90 2.30 1.66
CA THR A 136 -28.99 1.41 2.07
C THR A 136 -29.79 1.96 3.26
N ARG A 137 -29.24 2.89 4.03
CA ARG A 137 -29.93 3.54 5.15
C ARG A 137 -31.13 4.36 4.69
N GLU A 138 -32.20 4.36 5.48
CA GLU A 138 -33.40 5.17 5.23
C GLU A 138 -33.26 6.59 5.78
N GLY A 139 -32.65 6.72 6.96
CA GLY A 139 -32.31 7.99 7.57
C GLY A 139 -31.17 8.70 6.83
N ASN A 140 -31.15 10.04 6.91
CA ASN A 140 -30.11 10.82 6.26
C ASN A 140 -28.78 10.67 7.02
N THR A 141 -27.68 10.56 6.28
CA THR A 141 -26.34 10.58 6.86
C THR A 141 -25.63 11.89 6.53
N THR A 142 -25.11 12.56 7.54
CA THR A 142 -24.22 13.72 7.43
C THR A 142 -22.84 13.32 7.96
N ILE A 143 -21.78 13.78 7.29
CA ILE A 143 -20.41 13.58 7.75
C ILE A 143 -19.79 14.96 8.03
N THR A 144 -19.45 15.20 9.29
CA THR A 144 -18.90 16.46 9.79
C THR A 144 -17.41 16.29 10.05
N TRP A 145 -16.60 17.19 9.50
CA TRP A 145 -15.18 17.22 9.82
C TRP A 145 -14.95 17.84 11.20
N THR A 146 -14.10 17.21 12.00
CA THR A 146 -13.55 17.81 13.21
C THR A 146 -12.03 17.84 13.15
N LYS A 147 -11.42 18.71 13.95
CA LYS A 147 -9.96 18.72 14.09
C LYS A 147 -9.55 17.53 14.98
N GLY A 148 -8.64 16.70 14.49
CA GLY A 148 -8.05 15.61 15.27
C GLY A 148 -7.32 16.14 16.51
N HIS A 149 -7.39 15.37 17.61
CA HIS A 149 -6.80 15.73 18.90
C HIS A 149 -7.22 17.11 19.44
N ALA A 150 -8.43 17.58 19.11
CA ALA A 150 -8.95 18.86 19.59
C ALA A 150 -9.52 18.81 21.03
N ASN A 151 -9.11 17.82 21.83
CA ASN A 151 -9.57 17.55 23.20
C ASN A 151 -11.10 17.61 23.39
N ASN A 152 -11.86 17.04 22.45
CA ASN A 152 -13.29 16.83 22.64
C ASN A 152 -13.53 15.37 23.06
N GLU A 153 -14.43 15.18 24.04
CA GLU A 153 -14.71 13.88 24.65
C GLU A 153 -15.05 12.79 23.62
N GLY A 154 -15.76 13.17 22.54
CA GLY A 154 -16.14 12.25 21.48
C GLY A 154 -14.95 11.68 20.71
N ASN A 155 -14.05 12.54 20.25
CA ASN A 155 -12.85 12.13 19.52
C ASN A 155 -11.87 11.37 20.42
N GLU A 156 -11.68 11.82 21.66
CA GLU A 156 -10.85 11.10 22.63
C GLU A 156 -11.43 9.71 22.94
N GLY A 157 -12.76 9.60 23.07
CA GLY A 157 -13.45 8.33 23.23
C GLY A 157 -13.22 7.39 22.04
N ALA A 158 -13.31 7.90 20.82
CA ALA A 158 -13.07 7.14 19.60
C ALA A 158 -11.59 6.71 19.46
N ASP A 159 -10.63 7.61 19.71
CA ASP A 159 -9.19 7.30 19.69
C ASP A 159 -8.81 6.23 20.72
N ASN A 160 -9.34 6.34 21.96
CA ASN A 160 -9.14 5.34 23.00
C ASN A 160 -9.68 3.96 22.59
N LEU A 161 -10.87 3.90 21.99
CA LEU A 161 -11.43 2.66 21.46
C LEU A 161 -10.56 2.09 20.33
N ALA A 162 -10.10 2.93 19.42
CA ALA A 162 -9.29 2.51 18.29
C ALA A 162 -7.93 1.97 18.75
N THR A 163 -7.27 2.65 19.68
CA THR A 163 -6.01 2.22 20.30
C THR A 163 -6.17 0.88 21.02
N ALA A 164 -7.23 0.72 21.82
CA ALA A 164 -7.53 -0.53 22.53
C ALA A 164 -7.81 -1.73 21.59
N ALA A 165 -8.14 -1.47 20.32
CA ALA A 165 -8.41 -2.51 19.33
C ALA A 165 -7.19 -2.98 18.54
N LEU A 166 -6.02 -2.35 18.68
CA LEU A 166 -4.82 -2.73 17.93
C LEU A 166 -4.34 -4.16 18.22
N ASP A 167 -4.50 -4.61 19.45
CA ASP A 167 -4.05 -5.93 19.93
C ASP A 167 -5.19 -6.96 19.94
N LYS A 168 -6.38 -6.61 19.46
CA LYS A 168 -7.48 -7.56 19.27
C LYS A 168 -7.24 -8.46 18.06
N PRO A 169 -7.78 -9.69 18.05
CA PRO A 169 -7.74 -10.53 16.86
C PRO A 169 -8.50 -9.87 15.71
N GLU A 170 -8.08 -10.18 14.48
CA GLU A 170 -8.84 -9.78 13.29
C GLU A 170 -10.23 -10.41 13.32
N VAL A 171 -11.22 -9.62 12.93
CA VAL A 171 -12.59 -10.12 12.76
C VAL A 171 -12.71 -10.70 11.35
N ASN A 172 -13.45 -11.79 11.19
CA ASN A 172 -13.80 -12.25 9.85
C ASN A 172 -14.71 -11.21 9.22
N HIS A 173 -14.32 -10.71 8.05
CA HIS A 173 -15.11 -9.78 7.27
C HIS A 173 -15.44 -10.40 5.92
N VAL A 174 -16.72 -10.64 5.71
CA VAL A 174 -17.23 -11.03 4.40
C VAL A 174 -17.49 -9.73 3.66
N GLN A 175 -16.67 -9.46 2.65
CA GLN A 175 -16.98 -8.39 1.70
C GLN A 175 -18.30 -8.75 1.02
N ASN A 176 -19.36 -8.07 1.42
CA ASN A 176 -20.65 -8.21 0.78
C ASN A 176 -20.64 -7.40 -0.52
N ASN A 177 -21.45 -7.81 -1.50
CA ASN A 177 -21.79 -7.01 -2.67
C ASN A 177 -23.19 -6.38 -2.44
N PRO A 178 -23.33 -5.42 -1.49
CA PRO A 178 -24.64 -4.92 -1.10
C PRO A 178 -25.36 -4.16 -2.22
N PRO A 179 -26.71 -4.14 -2.20
CA PRO A 179 -27.50 -3.27 -3.07
C PRO A 179 -27.00 -1.82 -2.96
N GLY A 180 -26.75 -1.18 -4.10
CA GLY A 180 -26.24 0.20 -4.14
C GLY A 180 -24.72 0.35 -4.30
N ARG A 181 -23.97 -0.76 -4.32
CA ARG A 181 -22.57 -0.75 -4.77
C ARG A 181 -22.52 -0.44 -6.27
N VAL A 182 -21.68 0.52 -6.64
CA VAL A 182 -21.51 0.97 -8.02
C VAL A 182 -20.18 0.48 -8.55
N THR A 183 -20.23 -0.43 -9.53
CA THR A 183 -19.05 -1.05 -10.17
C THR A 183 -18.85 -0.55 -11.59
N GLY A 184 -17.66 -0.76 -12.14
CA GLY A 184 -17.27 -0.32 -13.49
C GLY A 184 -17.18 1.19 -13.65
N ALA A 185 -16.73 1.66 -14.81
CA ALA A 185 -16.64 3.09 -15.13
C ALA A 185 -17.73 3.49 -16.14
N LYS A 186 -18.28 4.70 -16.01
CA LYS A 186 -19.22 5.25 -17.00
C LYS A 186 -18.50 5.44 -18.33
N LEU A 187 -19.07 4.87 -19.40
CA LEU A 187 -18.45 4.94 -20.73
C LEU A 187 -18.30 6.39 -21.21
N SER A 188 -19.25 7.26 -20.87
CA SER A 188 -19.25 8.70 -21.18
C SER A 188 -18.16 9.50 -20.46
N LYS A 189 -17.55 8.96 -19.40
CA LYS A 189 -16.59 9.65 -18.52
C LYS A 189 -15.19 9.05 -18.54
N ILE A 190 -15.06 7.77 -18.85
CA ILE A 190 -13.77 7.08 -18.82
C ILE A 190 -12.88 7.50 -20.01
N SER A 191 -11.57 7.62 -19.77
CA SER A 191 -10.56 7.91 -20.80
C SER A 191 -9.78 6.65 -21.17
N GLN A 192 -9.19 6.63 -22.37
CA GLN A 192 -8.30 5.54 -22.81
C GLN A 192 -7.16 5.29 -21.81
N VAL A 193 -6.59 6.36 -21.23
CA VAL A 193 -5.55 6.24 -20.20
C VAL A 193 -6.07 5.51 -18.98
N LEU A 194 -7.30 5.77 -18.52
CA LEU A 194 -7.87 5.05 -17.39
C LEU A 194 -8.20 3.60 -17.73
N ILE A 195 -8.71 3.32 -18.94
CA ILE A 195 -8.93 1.95 -19.41
C ILE A 195 -7.62 1.17 -19.38
N TYR A 196 -6.56 1.71 -19.98
CA TYR A 196 -5.25 1.07 -19.98
C TYR A 196 -4.75 0.78 -18.56
N LYS A 197 -4.96 1.71 -17.63
CA LYS A 197 -4.59 1.54 -16.23
C LYS A 197 -5.39 0.46 -15.52
N ALA A 198 -6.69 0.33 -15.80
CA ALA A 198 -7.52 -0.74 -15.26
C ALA A 198 -7.09 -2.11 -15.79
N LEU A 199 -6.82 -2.21 -17.09
CA LEU A 199 -6.32 -3.45 -17.70
C LEU A 199 -5.00 -3.90 -17.07
N LEU A 200 -4.09 -2.96 -16.78
CA LEU A 200 -2.85 -3.27 -16.07
C LEU A 200 -3.05 -3.74 -14.61
N GLU A 201 -4.17 -3.38 -13.96
CA GLU A 201 -4.51 -3.83 -12.61
C GLU A 201 -5.15 -5.23 -12.63
N GLU A 202 -5.95 -5.55 -13.65
CA GLU A 202 -6.60 -6.86 -13.81
C GLU A 202 -5.64 -7.92 -14.35
N ASP A 203 -4.85 -7.58 -15.37
CA ASP A 203 -3.88 -8.47 -16.02
C ASP A 203 -2.49 -7.81 -16.03
N PRO A 204 -1.75 -7.89 -14.92
CA PRO A 204 -0.44 -7.28 -14.82
C PRO A 204 0.52 -7.98 -15.80
N SER A 205 1.30 -7.19 -16.55
CA SER A 205 2.28 -7.74 -17.49
C SER A 205 3.29 -8.68 -16.80
N PRO A 206 3.91 -9.63 -17.52
CA PRO A 206 4.92 -10.52 -16.95
C PRO A 206 6.07 -9.79 -16.23
N GLU A 207 6.47 -8.62 -16.72
CA GLU A 207 7.48 -7.76 -16.07
C GLU A 207 6.97 -7.15 -14.75
N THR A 208 5.66 -6.90 -14.65
CA THR A 208 5.03 -6.41 -13.43
C THR A 208 4.99 -7.51 -12.38
N GLN A 209 4.56 -8.71 -12.77
CA GLN A 209 4.54 -9.88 -11.88
C GLN A 209 5.95 -10.23 -11.37
N LYS A 210 6.97 -10.22 -12.25
CA LYS A 210 8.38 -10.41 -11.84
C LYS A 210 8.85 -9.34 -10.88
N ALA A 211 8.50 -8.08 -11.14
CA ALA A 211 8.88 -6.98 -10.26
C ALA A 211 8.27 -7.12 -8.87
N GLU A 212 7.02 -7.53 -8.79
CA GLU A 212 6.33 -7.79 -7.51
C GLU A 212 6.98 -8.94 -6.76
N ALA A 213 7.29 -10.06 -7.44
CA ALA A 213 7.99 -11.18 -6.83
C ALA A 213 9.38 -10.76 -6.28
N ASN A 214 10.13 -9.99 -7.05
CA ASN A 214 11.42 -9.45 -6.62
C ASN A 214 11.27 -8.51 -5.41
N ILE A 215 10.25 -7.65 -5.38
CA ILE A 215 9.99 -6.75 -4.25
C ILE A 215 9.66 -7.55 -2.99
N THR A 216 8.80 -8.57 -3.08
CA THR A 216 8.50 -9.44 -1.94
C THR A 216 9.78 -10.04 -1.37
N ARG A 217 10.63 -10.61 -2.23
CA ARG A 217 11.93 -11.14 -1.81
C ARG A 217 12.83 -10.08 -1.16
N ILE A 218 12.87 -8.86 -1.70
CA ILE A 218 13.62 -7.75 -1.13
C ILE A 218 13.15 -7.45 0.30
N ILE A 219 11.83 -7.39 0.51
CA ILE A 219 11.25 -7.11 1.82
C ILE A 219 11.58 -8.24 2.80
N ASP A 220 11.47 -9.50 2.37
CA ASP A 220 11.76 -10.66 3.20
C ASP A 220 13.23 -10.70 3.65
N ASP A 221 14.17 -10.50 2.71
CA ASP A 221 15.60 -10.44 2.99
C ASP A 221 15.95 -9.27 3.93
N MET A 222 15.42 -8.08 3.65
CA MET A 222 15.64 -6.90 4.50
C MET A 222 15.05 -7.09 5.90
N MET A 223 13.92 -7.79 6.03
CA MET A 223 13.33 -8.09 7.32
C MET A 223 14.14 -9.13 8.08
N SER A 224 14.68 -10.15 7.40
CA SER A 224 15.55 -11.15 8.01
C SER A 224 16.84 -10.51 8.52
N GLU A 225 17.55 -9.80 7.65
CA GLU A 225 18.91 -9.30 7.90
C GLU A 225 18.92 -7.99 8.69
N TRP A 226 18.03 -7.04 8.36
CA TRP A 226 18.08 -5.68 8.89
C TRP A 226 16.91 -5.33 9.81
N LYS A 227 15.93 -6.23 9.97
CA LYS A 227 14.68 -5.97 10.70
C LYS A 227 13.92 -4.76 10.16
N ILE A 228 14.05 -4.47 8.87
CA ILE A 228 13.34 -3.40 8.17
C ILE A 228 12.42 -4.01 7.12
N ALA A 229 11.14 -3.62 7.14
CA ALA A 229 10.14 -4.05 6.16
C ALA A 229 9.53 -2.85 5.42
N PRO A 230 10.23 -2.24 4.45
CA PRO A 230 9.71 -1.11 3.69
C PRO A 230 8.51 -1.55 2.82
N THR A 231 7.63 -0.62 2.50
CA THR A 231 6.59 -0.87 1.49
C THR A 231 7.19 -0.91 0.07
N PRO A 232 6.53 -1.60 -0.88
CA PRO A 232 6.90 -1.53 -2.30
C PRO A 232 7.11 -0.10 -2.81
N GLU A 233 6.22 0.82 -2.41
CA GLU A 233 6.28 2.22 -2.85
C GLU A 233 7.46 2.98 -2.22
N GLN A 234 7.85 2.64 -0.97
CA GLN A 234 9.07 3.15 -0.36
C GLN A 234 10.32 2.65 -1.07
N ILE A 235 10.39 1.35 -1.44
CA ILE A 235 11.54 0.81 -2.20
C ILE A 235 11.76 1.62 -3.48
N TRP A 236 10.72 1.83 -4.28
CA TRP A 236 10.82 2.63 -5.50
C TRP A 236 11.16 4.09 -5.25
N THR A 237 10.55 4.70 -4.23
CA THR A 237 10.75 6.12 -3.89
C THR A 237 12.17 6.37 -3.40
N ASN A 238 12.66 5.52 -2.49
CA ASN A 238 14.00 5.58 -1.94
C ASN A 238 15.03 5.37 -3.04
N LEU A 239 14.84 4.32 -3.87
CA LEU A 239 15.70 4.09 -5.02
C LEU A 239 15.78 5.33 -5.93
N LYS A 240 14.64 5.95 -6.24
CA LYS A 240 14.58 7.13 -7.11
C LYS A 240 15.23 8.38 -6.50
N ARG A 241 15.07 8.60 -5.18
CA ARG A 241 15.46 9.84 -4.50
C ARG A 241 16.84 9.79 -3.85
N ASN A 242 17.42 8.61 -3.64
CA ASN A 242 18.69 8.44 -2.95
C ASN A 242 19.83 9.11 -3.75
N ARG A 243 20.46 10.13 -3.14
CA ARG A 243 21.55 10.92 -3.76
C ARG A 243 22.94 10.32 -3.56
N ASN A 244 23.08 9.33 -2.68
CA ASN A 244 24.36 8.68 -2.34
C ASN A 244 24.76 7.61 -3.36
N ILE A 245 23.84 7.21 -4.24
CA ILE A 245 24.09 6.23 -5.31
C ILE A 245 24.12 6.95 -6.67
N TYR A 246 25.06 6.58 -7.54
CA TYR A 246 25.14 7.16 -8.88
C TYR A 246 23.91 6.81 -9.73
N ARG A 247 23.59 7.66 -10.72
CA ARG A 247 22.43 7.44 -11.59
C ARG A 247 22.48 6.09 -12.31
N THR A 248 23.63 5.70 -12.84
CA THR A 248 23.83 4.43 -13.55
C THR A 248 23.60 3.22 -12.64
N GLN A 249 24.03 3.30 -11.38
CA GLN A 249 23.77 2.28 -10.36
C GLN A 249 22.27 2.20 -10.02
N ARG A 250 21.59 3.35 -9.86
CA ARG A 250 20.13 3.36 -9.65
C ARG A 250 19.37 2.74 -10.83
N GLU A 251 19.81 3.02 -12.06
CA GLU A 251 19.21 2.42 -13.27
C GLU A 251 19.45 0.91 -13.33
N PHE A 252 20.63 0.45 -12.93
CA PHE A 252 20.92 -0.98 -12.80
C PHE A 252 19.98 -1.66 -11.79
N LEU A 253 19.88 -1.13 -10.57
CA LEU A 253 18.99 -1.64 -9.53
C LEU A 253 17.53 -1.65 -10.01
N PHE A 254 17.06 -0.55 -10.61
CA PHE A 254 15.71 -0.45 -11.16
C PHE A 254 15.42 -1.55 -12.18
N LYS A 255 16.31 -1.75 -13.16
CA LYS A 255 16.16 -2.77 -14.20
C LYS A 255 16.18 -4.18 -13.62
N THR A 256 17.02 -4.41 -12.61
CA THR A 256 17.12 -5.70 -11.93
C THR A 256 15.84 -6.00 -11.14
N ILE A 257 15.35 -5.06 -10.33
CA ILE A 257 14.09 -5.22 -9.59
C ILE A 257 12.94 -5.45 -10.57
N LYS A 258 12.87 -4.70 -11.69
CA LYS A 258 11.87 -4.90 -12.74
C LYS A 258 12.01 -6.22 -13.51
N GLY A 259 13.10 -6.98 -13.34
CA GLY A 259 13.33 -8.23 -14.05
C GLY A 259 13.53 -8.07 -15.56
N ILE A 260 13.98 -6.89 -16.02
CA ILE A 260 14.14 -6.56 -17.45
C ILE A 260 15.59 -6.69 -17.94
N GLN A 261 16.45 -7.24 -17.11
CA GLN A 261 17.84 -7.54 -17.48
C GLN A 261 17.87 -8.68 -18.48
N LYS A 262 18.73 -8.56 -19.49
CA LYS A 262 18.90 -9.58 -20.53
C LYS A 262 19.83 -10.69 -20.04
N VAL A 263 19.30 -11.60 -19.22
CA VAL A 263 20.04 -12.71 -18.60
C VAL A 263 19.23 -14.01 -18.66
N GLY A 264 19.91 -15.16 -18.62
CA GLY A 264 19.28 -16.47 -18.49
C GLY A 264 18.29 -16.79 -19.59
N SER A 265 17.06 -17.11 -19.19
CA SER A 265 15.92 -17.46 -20.07
C SER A 265 15.53 -16.39 -21.09
N PHE A 266 16.07 -15.17 -20.99
CA PHE A 266 15.96 -14.19 -22.07
C PHE A 266 16.67 -14.68 -23.35
N TRP A 267 17.87 -15.24 -23.20
CA TRP A 267 18.72 -15.64 -24.32
C TRP A 267 18.28 -16.96 -24.96
N THR A 268 17.61 -17.84 -24.22
CA THR A 268 17.08 -19.12 -24.76
C THR A 268 16.04 -18.95 -25.86
N LYS A 269 15.49 -17.74 -26.01
CA LYS A 269 14.48 -17.40 -27.01
C LYS A 269 15.06 -16.69 -28.23
N ILE A 270 16.37 -16.43 -28.24
CA ILE A 270 17.05 -15.69 -29.30
C ILE A 270 17.91 -16.69 -30.09
N PRO A 271 17.55 -16.94 -31.36
CA PRO A 271 18.32 -17.84 -32.21
C PRO A 271 19.80 -17.44 -32.32
N ASN A 272 20.69 -18.42 -32.17
CA ASN A 272 22.17 -18.30 -32.21
C ASN A 272 22.80 -17.56 -31.03
N TYR A 273 22.06 -17.38 -29.95
CA TYR A 273 22.56 -16.74 -28.72
C TYR A 273 22.15 -17.49 -27.45
N GLU A 274 21.59 -18.70 -27.60
CA GLU A 274 21.07 -19.52 -26.50
C GLU A 274 22.17 -19.90 -25.50
N GLU A 275 23.42 -20.00 -25.96
CA GLU A 275 24.60 -20.27 -25.12
C GLU A 275 24.82 -19.21 -24.04
N ARG A 276 24.31 -17.99 -24.25
CA ARG A 276 24.39 -16.88 -23.28
C ARG A 276 23.40 -17.02 -22.12
N ALA A 277 22.53 -18.03 -22.16
CA ALA A 277 21.61 -18.29 -21.06
C ALA A 277 22.32 -18.87 -19.84
N ASN A 278 23.43 -19.59 -20.04
CA ASN A 278 24.11 -20.30 -18.97
C ASN A 278 25.47 -19.65 -18.68
N CYS A 279 25.83 -19.64 -17.40
CA CYS A 279 27.11 -19.13 -16.96
C CYS A 279 28.26 -19.97 -17.52
N SER A 280 29.23 -19.32 -18.16
CA SER A 280 30.40 -20.00 -18.74
C SER A 280 31.33 -20.63 -17.70
N ASN A 281 31.19 -20.29 -16.42
CA ASN A 281 32.06 -20.79 -15.34
C ASN A 281 31.49 -22.03 -14.63
N CYS A 282 30.20 -22.00 -14.25
CA CYS A 282 29.58 -23.09 -13.49
C CYS A 282 28.48 -23.84 -14.24
N GLY A 283 28.07 -23.38 -15.43
CA GLY A 283 27.02 -24.00 -16.25
C GLY A 283 25.58 -23.76 -15.78
N GLN A 284 25.37 -23.12 -14.62
CA GLN A 284 24.03 -22.76 -14.12
C GLN A 284 23.40 -21.67 -15.02
N THR A 285 22.08 -21.75 -15.23
CA THR A 285 21.32 -20.70 -15.93
C THR A 285 21.48 -19.37 -15.20
N ASP A 286 21.91 -18.34 -15.92
CA ASP A 286 22.20 -17.05 -15.32
C ASP A 286 20.95 -16.32 -14.83
N SER A 287 20.97 -15.93 -13.57
CA SER A 287 20.06 -14.97 -12.97
C SER A 287 20.87 -13.83 -12.38
N MET A 288 20.24 -12.69 -12.11
CA MET A 288 20.98 -11.58 -11.51
C MET A 288 21.46 -11.89 -10.09
N GLU A 289 20.76 -12.77 -9.37
CA GLU A 289 21.22 -13.30 -8.10
C GLU A 289 22.40 -14.26 -8.26
N HIS A 290 22.32 -15.17 -9.24
CA HIS A 290 23.44 -16.05 -9.54
C HIS A 290 24.72 -15.25 -9.80
N ILE A 291 24.62 -14.23 -10.66
CA ILE A 291 25.73 -13.35 -11.02
C ILE A 291 26.25 -12.54 -9.82
N LEU A 292 25.34 -12.00 -8.98
CA LEU A 292 25.71 -11.08 -7.89
C LEU A 292 26.08 -11.77 -6.59
N THR A 293 25.59 -12.98 -6.30
CA THR A 293 25.72 -13.61 -4.98
C THR A 293 26.03 -15.10 -4.95
N GLU A 294 25.77 -15.89 -6.00
CA GLU A 294 25.91 -17.36 -5.90
C GLU A 294 27.06 -17.96 -6.71
N CYS A 295 27.46 -17.33 -7.82
CA CYS A 295 28.46 -17.89 -8.71
C CYS A 295 29.88 -17.86 -8.09
N ARG A 296 30.83 -18.58 -8.71
CA ARG A 296 32.27 -18.55 -8.38
C ARG A 296 33.09 -17.76 -9.40
N ILE A 297 32.50 -16.75 -10.05
CA ILE A 297 33.25 -15.87 -10.94
C ILE A 297 34.15 -14.93 -10.13
N PRO A 298 35.30 -14.48 -10.68
CA PRO A 298 36.25 -13.61 -9.96
C PRO A 298 35.61 -12.34 -9.38
N GLY A 299 34.56 -11.80 -10.02
CA GLY A 299 33.83 -10.64 -9.51
C GLY A 299 33.21 -10.83 -8.11
N GLN A 300 33.08 -12.08 -7.63
CA GLN A 300 32.58 -12.39 -6.30
C GLN A 300 33.63 -12.23 -5.21
N GLU A 301 34.92 -12.18 -5.55
CA GLU A 301 36.00 -11.87 -4.60
C GLU A 301 35.85 -10.46 -4.02
N ALA A 302 35.16 -9.57 -4.73
CA ALA A 302 34.83 -8.24 -4.22
C ALA A 302 34.12 -8.31 -2.86
N TRP A 303 33.25 -9.30 -2.64
CA TRP A 303 32.56 -9.46 -1.35
C TRP A 303 33.49 -9.90 -0.22
N ASN A 304 34.52 -10.70 -0.53
CA ASN A 304 35.53 -11.10 0.44
C ASN A 304 36.38 -9.88 0.84
N LEU A 305 36.83 -9.09 -0.14
CA LEU A 305 37.58 -7.86 0.10
C LEU A 305 36.78 -6.84 0.92
N ILE A 306 35.50 -6.65 0.59
CA ILE A 306 34.60 -5.78 1.38
C ILE A 306 34.46 -6.31 2.81
N GLY A 307 34.32 -7.63 2.97
CA GLY A 307 34.23 -8.25 4.29
C GLY A 307 35.48 -8.07 5.13
N GLU A 308 36.66 -8.27 4.55
CA GLU A 308 37.94 -8.01 5.20
C GLU A 308 38.07 -6.55 5.62
N LEU A 309 37.70 -5.61 4.75
CA LEU A 309 37.74 -4.17 5.06
C LEU A 309 36.77 -3.82 6.19
N ARG A 310 35.53 -4.34 6.16
CA ARG A 310 34.53 -4.06 7.19
C ARG A 310 34.93 -4.65 8.54
N ASN A 311 35.44 -5.88 8.55
CA ASN A 311 35.87 -6.58 9.76
C ASN A 311 37.02 -5.88 10.50
N ARG A 312 37.74 -4.95 9.86
CA ARG A 312 38.74 -4.10 10.54
C ARG A 312 38.11 -3.10 11.52
N LYS A 313 36.88 -2.64 11.26
CA LYS A 313 36.20 -1.60 12.07
C LYS A 313 34.93 -2.14 12.75
N TYR A 314 34.25 -3.12 12.16
CA TYR A 314 32.97 -3.65 12.65
C TYR A 314 32.94 -5.17 12.55
N SER A 315 32.59 -5.86 13.65
CA SER A 315 32.40 -7.31 13.63
C SER A 315 31.07 -7.72 12.96
N GLY A 316 30.99 -8.97 12.50
CA GLY A 316 29.74 -9.54 11.99
C GLY A 316 29.42 -9.18 10.54
N TRP A 317 30.41 -9.14 9.65
CA TRP A 317 30.11 -9.11 8.22
C TRP A 317 29.50 -10.42 7.73
N THR A 318 28.36 -10.30 7.06
CA THR A 318 27.75 -11.35 6.26
C THR A 318 27.69 -10.89 4.82
N LYS A 319 27.89 -11.81 3.88
CA LYS A 319 27.71 -11.52 2.46
C LYS A 319 26.25 -11.11 2.23
N PRO A 320 25.98 -9.96 1.59
CA PRO A 320 24.62 -9.51 1.42
C PRO A 320 23.85 -10.43 0.46
N THR A 321 22.59 -10.69 0.79
CA THR A 321 21.65 -11.40 -0.08
C THR A 321 21.25 -10.52 -1.27
N PHE A 322 20.62 -11.11 -2.29
CA PHE A 322 20.09 -10.35 -3.41
C PHE A 322 19.15 -9.22 -2.95
N GLY A 323 18.24 -9.53 -2.03
CA GLY A 323 17.28 -8.56 -1.53
C GLY A 323 17.94 -7.42 -0.76
N CYS A 324 18.98 -7.69 0.02
CA CYS A 324 19.79 -6.64 0.65
C CYS A 324 20.44 -5.72 -0.38
N ILE A 325 21.02 -6.27 -1.45
CA ILE A 325 21.66 -5.46 -2.51
C ILE A 325 20.60 -4.60 -3.22
N MET A 326 19.47 -5.19 -3.59
CA MET A 326 18.41 -4.46 -4.31
C MET A 326 17.66 -3.46 -3.41
N GLY A 327 17.58 -3.74 -2.11
CA GLY A 327 16.92 -2.93 -1.09
C GLY A 327 17.81 -1.88 -0.41
N CYS A 328 19.12 -1.85 -0.71
CA CYS A 328 20.11 -1.03 0.01
C CYS A 328 19.75 0.44 0.16
N THR A 329 19.06 1.04 -0.82
CA THR A 329 18.63 2.45 -0.76
C THR A 329 17.57 2.74 0.30
N SER A 330 16.91 1.71 0.82
CA SER A 330 15.88 1.81 1.85
C SER A 330 16.43 1.69 3.28
N GLN A 331 17.72 1.42 3.44
CA GLN A 331 18.37 1.52 4.74
C GLN A 331 18.48 3.01 5.11
N ARG A 332 17.98 3.37 6.30
CA ARG A 332 18.22 4.69 6.88
C ARG A 332 19.51 4.61 7.67
N TYR A 333 20.49 5.43 7.32
CA TYR A 333 21.62 5.70 8.21
C TYR A 333 21.11 6.70 9.24
N ASN A 334 21.21 6.38 10.53
CA ASN A 334 20.96 7.38 11.55
C ASN A 334 22.07 8.44 11.43
N ASP A 335 21.72 9.71 11.45
CA ASP A 335 22.70 10.80 11.35
C ASP A 335 23.72 10.78 12.51
N GLU A 336 23.46 10.04 13.59
CA GLU A 336 24.43 9.78 14.68
C GLU A 336 25.67 8.98 14.21
N ASP A 337 25.59 8.17 13.15
CA ASP A 337 26.74 7.44 12.59
C ASP A 337 27.60 8.30 11.63
N THR A 338 27.17 9.53 11.30
CA THR A 338 27.86 10.39 10.33
C THR A 338 28.94 11.28 10.94
N GLU A 339 28.98 11.44 12.27
CA GLU A 339 30.08 12.16 12.94
C GLU A 339 31.39 11.34 12.94
N GLU A 340 31.33 10.01 12.80
CA GLU A 340 32.53 9.15 12.78
C GLU A 340 33.15 8.92 11.40
N ASN A 341 32.53 9.37 10.31
CA ASN A 341 33.04 9.14 8.95
C ASN A 341 32.61 10.24 7.97
N PRO A 342 33.41 11.32 7.80
CA PRO A 342 33.16 12.28 6.75
C PRO A 342 33.28 11.60 5.38
N PRO A 343 32.49 12.01 4.37
CA PRO A 343 32.60 11.47 3.03
C PRO A 343 34.04 11.63 2.51
N ILE A 344 34.59 10.54 1.98
CA ILE A 344 35.90 10.52 1.32
C ILE A 344 35.80 11.52 0.15
N LYS A 345 36.35 12.72 0.34
CA LYS A 345 36.56 13.67 -0.76
C LYS A 345 37.53 13.00 -1.72
N ALA A 346 37.04 12.62 -2.90
CA ALA A 346 37.91 12.20 -3.99
C ALA A 346 38.91 13.32 -4.24
N LYS A 347 40.20 13.04 -4.03
CA LYS A 347 41.29 13.93 -4.46
C LYS A 347 41.13 14.09 -5.97
N GLN A 348 40.83 15.31 -6.41
CA GLN A 348 41.07 15.70 -7.80
C GLN A 348 42.59 15.71 -7.97
N ASP A 349 43.12 14.72 -8.69
CA ASP A 349 44.51 14.77 -9.15
C ASP A 349 44.63 15.91 -10.17
N SER A 350 45.15 17.03 -9.70
CA SER A 350 45.66 18.12 -10.53
C SER A 350 47.13 17.83 -10.85
N THR A 351 47.37 17.07 -11.92
CA THR A 351 48.67 17.06 -12.60
C THR A 351 48.51 17.68 -13.99
N LYS A 352 48.58 19.02 -14.01
CA LYS A 352 49.04 19.79 -15.17
C LYS A 352 50.05 20.81 -14.67
N SER A 353 51.32 20.49 -14.88
CA SER A 353 52.42 21.43 -15.07
C SER A 353 53.45 20.72 -15.91
#